data_AF-A0A3M2IXG1-F1
#
_entry.id   AF-A0A3M2IXG1-F1
#
_cell.length_a   1.000
_cell.length_b   1.000
_cell.length_c   1.000
_cell.angle_alpha   90.00
_cell.angle_beta   90.00
_cell.angle_gamma   90.00
#
_symmetry.space_group_name_H-M   'P 1'
#
loop_
_entity.id
_entity.type
_entity.pdbx_description
1 polymer ?
#
loop_
_entity_poly.entity_id
_entity_poly.type
_entity_poly.pdbx_seq_one_letter_code
_entity_poly.pdbx_strand_id
1 'polypeptide(L)'
;MNAEPKLSEILDKEKHPGFHNIAYAIRQSTVVAQYRKQQGDRRYDVRYGLGQELARKARYPDQFITALSDFLHKYNAENAQVMETRSGPYRRSIQVTDIEDIVALVDQYGSELICNLLVAYGYARSGSQAPGEFAPDDEVPDGEVQDTEAELDE
;
A
#
# COMPACT_ATOMS: atom_id res chain seq x y z
N MET A 1 -1.35 -6.84 -35.36
CA MET A 1 0.01 -6.74 -34.79
C MET A 1 -0.18 -6.34 -33.34
N ASN A 2 0.06 -7.22 -32.37
CA ASN A 2 0.09 -6.80 -30.97
C ASN A 2 1.47 -6.19 -30.75
N ALA A 3 1.53 -4.86 -30.64
CA ALA A 3 2.73 -4.20 -30.15
C ALA A 3 2.96 -4.68 -28.71
N GLU A 4 4.20 -5.01 -28.37
CA GLU A 4 4.55 -5.30 -26.98
C GLU A 4 4.18 -4.09 -26.11
N PRO A 5 3.48 -4.29 -24.98
CA PRO A 5 3.04 -3.20 -24.13
C PRO A 5 4.24 -2.48 -23.51
N LYS A 6 4.14 -1.15 -23.39
CA LYS A 6 5.25 -0.34 -22.88
C LYS A 6 5.34 -0.46 -21.36
N LEU A 7 6.49 -0.88 -20.85
CA LEU A 7 6.70 -1.04 -19.40
C LEU A 7 6.51 0.26 -18.59
N SER A 8 6.73 1.43 -19.21
CA SER A 8 6.46 2.72 -18.57
C SER A 8 5.00 2.92 -18.19
N GLU A 9 4.06 2.25 -18.88
CA GLU A 9 2.64 2.36 -18.60
C GLU A 9 2.29 1.76 -17.24
N ILE A 10 2.99 0.73 -16.76
CA ILE A 10 2.81 0.14 -15.42
C ILE A 10 2.92 1.21 -14.32
N LEU A 11 3.78 2.22 -14.54
CA LEU A 11 4.08 3.28 -13.57
C LEU A 11 3.25 4.55 -13.77
N ASP A 12 2.36 4.57 -14.77
CA ASP A 12 1.45 5.69 -15.02
C ASP A 12 0.44 5.82 -13.87
N LYS A 13 0.60 6.86 -13.05
CA LYS A 13 -0.21 7.05 -11.83
C LYS A 13 -1.68 7.32 -12.12
N GLU A 14 -2.00 7.89 -13.28
CA GLU A 14 -3.39 8.17 -13.66
C GLU A 14 -4.12 6.89 -14.06
N LYS A 15 -3.39 5.94 -14.66
CA LYS A 15 -3.95 4.66 -15.10
C LYS A 15 -3.94 3.59 -14.03
N HIS A 16 -2.87 3.54 -13.24
CA HIS A 16 -2.63 2.48 -12.25
C HIS A 16 -2.37 3.06 -10.86
N PRO A 17 -3.33 3.79 -10.27
CA PRO A 17 -3.17 4.33 -8.93
C PRO A 17 -2.96 3.23 -7.87
N GLY A 18 -3.50 2.03 -8.10
CA GLY A 18 -3.38 0.89 -7.20
C GLY A 18 -1.94 0.42 -7.03
N PHE A 19 -1.16 0.41 -8.12
CA PHE A 19 0.28 0.14 -8.04
C PHE A 19 0.98 1.08 -7.04
N HIS A 20 0.70 2.39 -7.13
CA HIS A 20 1.33 3.41 -6.28
C HIS A 20 0.85 3.33 -4.84
N ASN A 21 -0.44 3.05 -4.61
CA ASN A 21 -1.02 2.90 -3.27
C ASN A 21 -0.46 1.67 -2.55
N ILE A 22 -0.30 0.55 -3.26
CA ILE A 22 0.32 -0.67 -2.71
C ILE A 22 1.80 -0.43 -2.43
N ALA A 23 2.54 0.21 -3.34
CA ALA A 23 3.93 0.58 -3.11
C ALA A 23 4.10 1.48 -1.88
N TYR A 24 3.19 2.45 -1.71
CA TYR A 24 3.13 3.29 -0.51
C TYR A 24 2.91 2.45 0.75
N ALA A 25 1.98 1.51 0.77
CA ALA A 25 1.75 0.63 1.91
C ALA A 25 2.98 -0.22 2.26
N ILE A 26 3.67 -0.79 1.26
CA ILE A 26 4.93 -1.51 1.45
C ILE A 26 5.95 -0.59 2.12
N ARG A 27 6.10 0.65 1.65
CA ARG A 27 7.02 1.63 2.23
C ARG A 27 6.66 1.99 3.68
N GLN A 28 5.37 2.20 3.95
CA GLN A 28 4.85 2.51 5.28
C GLN A 28 5.13 1.38 6.28
N SER A 29 4.97 0.12 5.87
CA SER A 29 5.21 -1.05 6.73
C SER A 29 6.67 -1.46 6.86
N THR A 30 7.59 -0.85 6.11
CA THR A 30 9.01 -1.24 6.09
C THR A 30 9.89 -0.07 6.51
N VAL A 31 10.39 0.69 5.54
CA VAL A 31 11.37 1.77 5.73
C VAL A 31 10.82 2.85 6.67
N VAL A 32 9.57 3.28 6.47
CA VAL A 32 8.98 4.37 7.27
C VAL A 32 8.67 3.91 8.69
N ALA A 33 8.07 2.71 8.86
CA ALA A 33 7.85 2.15 10.20
C ALA A 33 9.17 1.99 10.95
N GLN A 34 10.23 1.53 10.29
CA GLN A 34 11.55 1.41 10.90
C GLN A 34 12.10 2.77 11.36
N TYR A 35 11.98 3.79 10.52
CA TYR A 35 12.39 5.15 10.87
C TYR A 35 11.57 5.74 12.03
N ARG A 36 10.24 5.65 11.98
CA ARG A 36 9.35 6.12 13.06
C ARG A 36 9.64 5.44 14.39
N LYS A 37 9.91 4.13 14.35
CA LYS A 37 10.31 3.36 15.54
C LYS A 37 11.61 3.88 16.17
N GLN A 38 12.56 4.34 15.37
CA GLN A 38 13.80 4.97 15.87
C GLN A 38 13.52 6.34 16.51
N GLN A 39 12.50 7.06 16.04
CA GLN A 39 12.05 8.32 16.63
C GLN A 39 11.11 8.15 17.85
N GLY A 40 10.83 6.91 18.25
CA GLY A 40 9.98 6.60 19.40
C GLY A 40 8.49 6.40 19.07
N ASP A 41 8.07 6.62 17.83
CA ASP A 41 6.71 6.31 17.39
C ASP A 41 6.59 4.81 17.05
N ARG A 42 5.83 4.09 17.88
CA ARG A 42 5.60 2.64 17.78
C ARG A 42 4.13 2.33 17.47
N ARG A 43 3.47 3.18 16.70
CA ARG A 43 2.06 2.97 16.29
C ARG A 43 1.87 1.88 15.25
N TYR A 44 2.88 1.63 14.42
CA TYR A 44 2.86 0.58 13.41
C TYR A 44 4.05 -0.35 13.57
N ASP A 45 3.82 -1.63 13.29
CA ASP A 45 4.83 -2.68 13.31
C ASP A 45 5.67 -2.66 12.03
N VAL A 46 6.96 -2.96 12.21
CA VAL A 46 7.92 -3.07 11.10
C VAL A 46 7.87 -4.48 10.52
N ARG A 47 7.55 -4.60 9.23
CA ARG A 47 7.48 -5.86 8.50
C ARG A 47 8.81 -6.19 7.82
N TYR A 48 9.76 -6.67 8.61
CA TYR A 48 11.05 -7.13 8.09
C TYR A 48 10.87 -8.29 7.11
N GLY A 49 11.65 -8.29 6.03
CA GLY A 49 11.67 -9.38 5.06
C GLY A 49 10.48 -9.40 4.09
N LEU A 50 9.51 -8.48 4.18
CA LEU A 50 8.34 -8.42 3.29
C LEU A 50 8.73 -8.47 1.80
N GLY A 51 9.71 -7.65 1.38
CA GLY A 51 10.15 -7.64 -0.02
C GLY A 51 10.75 -8.98 -0.47
N GLN A 52 11.52 -9.64 0.40
CA GLN A 52 12.09 -10.97 0.13
C GLN A 52 11.01 -12.05 0.10
N GLU A 53 10.00 -11.96 0.96
CA GLU A 53 8.86 -12.86 0.96
C GLU A 53 8.09 -12.78 -0.36
N LEU A 54 7.71 -11.56 -0.78
CA LEU A 54 7.01 -11.34 -2.05
C LEU A 54 7.86 -11.84 -3.23
N ALA A 55 9.14 -11.48 -3.29
CA ALA A 55 10.03 -11.90 -4.37
C ALA A 55 10.19 -13.43 -4.48
N ARG A 56 10.24 -14.15 -3.35
CA ARG A 56 10.29 -15.63 -3.35
C ARG A 56 9.02 -16.27 -3.92
N LYS A 57 7.88 -15.57 -3.82
CA LYS A 57 6.57 -16.04 -4.29
C LYS A 57 6.23 -15.54 -5.70
N ALA A 58 6.98 -14.55 -6.20
CA ALA A 58 6.74 -13.86 -7.46
C ALA A 58 6.79 -14.75 -8.72
N ARG A 59 7.44 -15.91 -8.65
CA ARG A 59 7.54 -16.85 -9.78
C ARG A 59 6.19 -17.42 -10.22
N TYR A 60 5.23 -17.50 -9.31
CA TYR A 60 3.90 -18.04 -9.60
C TYR A 60 2.83 -16.97 -9.25
N PRO A 61 2.00 -16.54 -10.20
CA PRO A 61 1.04 -15.45 -9.98
C PRO A 61 0.10 -15.68 -8.80
N ASP A 62 -0.43 -16.89 -8.65
CA ASP A 62 -1.30 -17.29 -7.54
C ASP A 62 -0.60 -17.15 -6.18
N GLN A 63 0.66 -17.57 -6.08
CA GLN A 63 1.44 -17.46 -4.85
C GLN A 63 1.80 -16.01 -4.52
N PHE A 64 2.13 -15.22 -5.55
CA PHE A 64 2.40 -13.80 -5.40
C PHE A 64 1.17 -13.02 -4.92
N ILE A 65 0.05 -13.16 -5.62
CA ILE A 65 -1.21 -12.50 -5.26
C ILE A 65 -1.65 -12.94 -3.86
N THR A 66 -1.57 -14.23 -3.53
CA THR A 66 -1.90 -14.72 -2.17
C THR A 66 -1.05 -14.01 -1.10
N ALA A 67 0.28 -13.97 -1.28
CA ALA A 67 1.17 -13.33 -0.30
C ALA A 67 0.95 -11.82 -0.21
N LEU A 68 0.69 -11.16 -1.35
CA LEU A 68 0.37 -9.74 -1.39
C LEU A 68 -0.97 -9.45 -0.68
N SER A 69 -2.02 -10.22 -0.97
CA SER A 69 -3.33 -10.08 -0.31
C SER A 69 -3.26 -10.27 1.20
N ASP A 70 -2.49 -11.25 1.68
CA ASP A 70 -2.24 -11.44 3.11
C ASP A 70 -1.57 -10.21 3.74
N PHE A 71 -0.61 -9.61 3.04
CA PHE A 71 0.01 -8.36 3.48
C PHE A 71 -1.01 -7.22 3.54
N LEU A 72 -1.79 -6.99 2.48
CA LEU A 72 -2.75 -5.89 2.38
C LEU A 72 -3.88 -6.02 3.42
N HIS A 73 -4.38 -7.24 3.65
CA HIS A 73 -5.38 -7.51 4.68
C HIS A 73 -4.86 -7.12 6.06
N LYS A 74 -3.67 -7.62 6.44
CA LYS A 74 -3.04 -7.27 7.71
C LYS A 74 -2.71 -5.78 7.81
N TYR A 75 -2.38 -5.11 6.69
CA TYR A 75 -2.08 -3.68 6.65
C TYR A 75 -3.33 -2.85 6.98
N ASN A 76 -4.46 -3.17 6.35
CA ASN A 76 -5.74 -2.50 6.62
C ASN A 76 -6.25 -2.79 8.04
N ALA A 77 -6.13 -4.03 8.52
CA ALA A 77 -6.52 -4.37 9.90
C ALA A 77 -5.73 -3.56 10.94
N GLU A 78 -4.42 -3.42 10.75
CA GLU A 78 -3.56 -2.60 11.60
C GLU A 78 -3.92 -1.10 11.50
N ASN A 79 -4.33 -0.61 10.32
CA ASN A 79 -4.84 0.78 10.20
C ASN A 79 -6.06 1.00 11.08
N ALA A 80 -7.06 0.13 10.94
CA ALA A 80 -8.30 0.22 11.69
C ALA A 80 -8.04 0.17 13.21
N GLN A 81 -7.22 -0.78 13.66
CA GLN A 81 -6.85 -0.89 15.07
C GLN A 81 -6.16 0.38 15.59
N VAL A 82 -5.27 0.99 14.80
CA VAL A 82 -4.59 2.23 15.20
C VAL A 82 -5.55 3.41 15.22
N MET A 83 -6.49 3.49 14.27
CA MET A 83 -7.53 4.52 14.24
C MET A 83 -8.45 4.47 15.47
N GLU A 84 -8.74 3.26 15.97
CA GLU A 84 -9.53 3.07 17.18
C GLU A 84 -8.77 3.42 18.47
N THR A 85 -7.46 3.17 18.50
CA THR A 85 -6.68 3.19 19.76
C THR A 85 -5.77 4.40 19.93
N ARG A 86 -5.51 5.17 18.86
CA ARG A 86 -4.57 6.30 18.88
C ARG A 86 -5.09 7.47 18.07
N SER A 87 -4.69 8.67 18.45
CA SER A 87 -4.96 9.86 17.65
C SER A 87 -4.15 9.88 16.35
N GLY A 88 -4.68 10.58 15.35
CA GLY A 88 -4.06 10.81 14.06
C GLY A 88 -2.69 11.48 14.15
N PRO A 89 -1.94 11.53 13.04
CA PRO A 89 -2.36 11.21 11.67
C PRO A 89 -2.24 9.71 11.31
N TYR A 90 -3.13 9.23 10.43
CA TYR A 90 -3.19 7.83 10.00
C TYR A 90 -2.54 7.62 8.63
N ARG A 91 -2.03 6.41 8.37
CA ARG A 91 -1.62 6.02 7.02
C ARG A 91 -2.85 5.64 6.20
N ARG A 92 -2.84 5.91 4.89
CA ARG A 92 -3.95 5.56 3.97
C ARG A 92 -4.22 4.06 3.97
N SER A 93 -5.49 3.69 3.87
CA SER A 93 -5.94 2.31 3.68
C SER A 93 -5.94 1.92 2.20
N ILE A 94 -5.76 0.63 1.96
CA ILE A 94 -5.86 0.02 0.63
C ILE A 94 -7.33 -0.14 0.26
N GLN A 95 -7.68 0.24 -0.96
CA GLN A 95 -9.03 0.15 -1.52
C GLN A 95 -9.19 -1.13 -2.35
N VAL A 96 -10.44 -1.51 -2.61
CA VAL A 96 -10.77 -2.65 -3.49
C VAL A 96 -10.21 -2.44 -4.89
N THR A 97 -10.31 -1.22 -5.41
CA THR A 97 -9.77 -0.80 -6.71
C THR A 97 -8.26 -0.96 -6.81
N ASP A 98 -7.51 -0.82 -5.71
CA ASP A 98 -6.06 -1.05 -5.71
C ASP A 98 -5.74 -2.53 -5.96
N ILE A 99 -6.59 -3.44 -5.46
CA ILE A 99 -6.45 -4.89 -5.63
C ILE A 99 -6.82 -5.29 -7.05
N GLU A 100 -7.91 -4.74 -7.59
CA GLU A 100 -8.33 -4.96 -8.98
C GLU A 100 -7.22 -4.55 -9.95
N ASP A 101 -6.64 -3.37 -9.73
CA ASP A 101 -5.57 -2.80 -10.57
C ASP A 101 -4.32 -3.68 -10.55
N ILE A 102 -3.86 -4.14 -9.39
CA ILE A 102 -2.65 -4.96 -9.32
C ILE A 102 -2.84 -6.35 -9.93
N VAL A 103 -4.03 -6.94 -9.81
CA VAL A 103 -4.35 -8.22 -10.45
C VAL A 103 -4.34 -8.06 -11.98
N ALA A 104 -4.96 -6.99 -12.50
CA ALA A 104 -4.94 -6.69 -13.93
C ALA A 104 -3.51 -6.49 -14.46
N LEU A 105 -2.65 -5.78 -13.72
CA LEU A 105 -1.25 -5.62 -14.06
C LEU A 105 -0.48 -6.94 -14.06
N VAL A 106 -0.76 -7.83 -13.10
CA VAL A 106 -0.13 -9.16 -13.05
C VAL A 106 -0.56 -10.02 -14.24
N ASP A 107 -1.84 -10.00 -14.61
CA ASP A 107 -2.34 -10.73 -15.78
C ASP A 107 -1.71 -10.22 -17.08
N GLN A 108 -1.49 -8.90 -17.18
CA GLN A 108 -0.95 -8.28 -18.38
C GLN A 108 0.57 -8.42 -18.52
N TYR A 109 1.33 -8.29 -17.43
CA TYR A 109 2.79 -8.15 -17.46
C TYR A 109 3.56 -9.26 -16.72
N GLY A 110 2.86 -10.10 -15.97
CA GLY A 110 3.44 -11.17 -15.17
C GLY A 110 3.84 -10.75 -13.76
N SER A 111 3.67 -11.67 -12.82
CA SER A 111 3.86 -11.45 -11.39
C SER A 111 5.30 -11.10 -11.00
N GLU A 112 6.30 -11.67 -11.67
CA GLU A 112 7.71 -11.44 -11.34
C GLU A 112 8.12 -9.98 -11.59
N LEU A 113 7.72 -9.43 -12.74
CA LEU A 113 7.99 -8.03 -13.08
C LEU A 113 7.27 -7.08 -12.13
N ILE A 114 5.97 -7.27 -11.94
CA ILE A 114 5.15 -6.42 -11.07
C ILE A 114 5.64 -6.46 -9.61
N CYS A 115 5.98 -7.64 -9.09
CA CYS A 115 6.56 -7.79 -7.76
C CYS A 115 7.87 -7.01 -7.62
N ASN A 116 8.81 -7.18 -8.57
CA ASN A 116 10.10 -6.51 -8.53
C ASN A 116 9.94 -4.99 -8.57
N LEU A 117 9.02 -4.49 -9.39
CA LEU A 117 8.69 -3.07 -9.44
C LEU A 117 8.10 -2.57 -8.13
N LEU A 118 7.09 -3.24 -7.56
CA LEU A 118 6.49 -2.86 -6.28
C LEU A 118 7.51 -2.81 -5.14
N VAL A 119 8.37 -3.83 -5.05
CA VAL A 119 9.42 -3.87 -4.02
C VAL A 119 10.42 -2.73 -4.24
N ALA A 120 10.88 -2.50 -5.47
CA ALA A 120 11.79 -1.38 -5.75
C ALA A 120 11.15 -0.03 -5.41
N TYR A 121 9.90 0.21 -5.81
CA TYR A 121 9.17 1.45 -5.55
C TYR A 121 8.93 1.68 -4.06
N GLY A 122 8.56 0.62 -3.32
CA GLY A 122 8.31 0.69 -1.87
C GLY A 122 9.56 0.94 -1.04
N TYR A 123 10.74 0.55 -1.52
CA TYR A 123 12.02 0.77 -0.83
C TYR A 123 12.79 2.00 -1.32
N ALA A 124 12.41 2.55 -2.48
CA ALA A 124 13.03 3.75 -3.02
C ALA A 124 12.79 4.98 -2.13
N ARG A 125 13.77 5.89 -2.13
CA ARG A 125 13.66 7.19 -1.49
C ARG A 125 13.03 8.19 -2.46
N SER A 126 11.95 8.85 -2.06
CA SER A 126 11.40 9.98 -2.82
C SER A 126 12.37 11.16 -2.79
N GLY A 127 12.71 11.69 -3.96
CA GLY A 127 13.84 12.60 -4.18
C GLY A 127 13.77 14.01 -3.56
N SER A 128 12.71 14.36 -2.83
CA SER A 128 12.58 15.70 -2.22
C SER A 128 12.68 15.74 -0.69
N GLN A 129 12.89 14.60 -0.04
CA GLN A 129 12.83 14.54 1.42
C GLN A 129 14.22 14.76 2.04
N ALA A 130 14.44 15.90 2.71
CA ALA A 130 15.57 16.06 3.62
C ALA A 130 15.51 14.94 4.69
N PRO A 131 16.66 14.43 5.19
CA PRO A 131 16.64 13.44 6.26
C PRO A 131 16.02 14.05 7.52
N GLY A 132 14.74 13.76 7.78
CA GLY A 132 13.99 14.36 8.88
C GLY A 132 12.48 14.48 8.65
N GLU A 133 12.07 14.74 7.42
CA GLU A 133 10.65 14.96 7.10
C GLU A 133 10.00 13.64 6.71
N PHE A 134 9.50 12.86 7.65
CA PHE A 134 8.47 11.87 7.33
C PHE A 134 7.15 12.41 7.86
N ALA A 135 6.80 13.61 7.39
CA ALA A 135 5.49 14.16 7.60
C ALA A 135 4.46 13.21 6.96
N PRO A 136 3.25 13.13 7.51
CA PRO A 136 2.17 12.38 6.87
C PRO A 136 1.77 13.18 5.63
N ASP A 137 2.23 12.75 4.45
CA ASP A 137 1.68 13.26 3.21
C ASP A 137 0.24 12.77 3.06
N ASP A 138 -0.61 13.75 2.74
CA ASP A 138 -2.03 13.73 2.42
C ASP A 138 -3.00 13.70 3.62
N GLU A 139 -3.46 14.91 3.99
CA GLU A 139 -4.76 15.13 4.64
C GLU A 139 -5.81 14.34 3.87
N VAL A 140 -6.36 13.30 4.50
CA VAL A 140 -7.56 12.65 4.02
C VAL A 140 -8.70 13.65 4.26
N PRO A 141 -9.43 14.11 3.24
CA PRO A 141 -10.62 14.90 3.47
C PRO A 141 -11.59 14.00 4.26
N ASP A 142 -11.98 14.43 5.46
CA ASP A 142 -13.00 13.74 6.26
C ASP A 142 -14.25 13.60 5.39
N GLY A 143 -14.54 12.38 4.95
CA GLY A 143 -15.84 12.04 4.42
C GLY A 143 -16.82 12.04 5.58
N GLU A 144 -17.68 13.05 5.64
CA GLU A 144 -18.80 13.11 6.58
C GLU A 144 -19.61 11.81 6.50
N VAL A 145 -19.47 10.98 7.53
CA VAL A 145 -20.42 9.90 7.81
C VAL A 145 -21.67 10.58 8.35
N GLN A 146 -22.69 10.73 7.50
CA GLN A 146 -24.03 11.11 7.97
C GLN A 146 -24.62 9.91 8.69
N ASP A 147 -24.63 9.98 10.01
CA ASP A 147 -25.46 9.13 10.86
C ASP A 147 -26.93 9.37 10.51
N THR A 148 -27.55 8.42 9.82
CA THR A 148 -29.01 8.34 9.75
C THR A 148 -29.51 7.65 11.01
N GLU A 149 -29.82 8.43 12.05
CA GLU A 149 -30.67 7.97 13.14
C GLU A 149 -32.06 7.65 12.58
N ALA A 150 -32.47 6.38 12.73
CA ALA A 150 -33.81 5.93 12.45
C ALA A 150 -34.73 6.35 13.61
N GLU A 151 -35.64 7.29 13.37
CA GLU A 151 -36.80 7.52 14.23
C GLU A 151 -37.69 6.26 14.20
N LEU A 152 -37.79 5.60 15.36
CA LEU A 152 -38.85 4.66 15.68
C LEU A 152 -39.93 5.46 16.42
N ASP A 153 -40.98 5.86 15.70
CA ASP A 153 -42.20 6.39 16.32
C ASP A 153 -43.14 5.23 16.71
N GLU A 154 -43.65 5.33 17.95
CA GLU A 154 -44.73 4.53 18.55
C GLU A 154 -46.12 4.89 17.99
#